data_AF-A0A9E1L7N8-F1
#
_entry.id   AF-A0A9E1L7N8-F1
#
_cell.length_a   1.000
_cell.length_b   1.000
_cell.length_c   1.000
_cell.angle_alpha   90.00
_cell.angle_beta   90.00
_cell.angle_gamma   90.00
#
_symmetry.space_group_name_H-M   'P 1'
#
loop_
_entity.id
_entity.type
_entity.pdbx_description
1 polymer ?
#
loop_
_entity_poly.entity_id
_entity_poly.type
_entity_poly.pdbx_seq_one_letter_code
_entity_poly.pdbx_strand_id
1 'polypeptide(L)'
;MEFSPAPDEMPLNEVFEITSWVRGTSEVDSLRVDAAMPAHGHGMMTDPNTTKQSDGSFLTTGMLLHMPGAWEIYFDIRYEGDIVERAQVPLDLKP
;
A
#
# COMPACT_ATOMS: atom_id res chain seq x y z
N MET A 1 3.78 9.61 -3.99
CA MET A 1 3.52 8.16 -4.02
C MET A 1 2.60 7.88 -5.18
N GLU A 2 2.91 6.86 -5.98
CA GLU A 2 2.01 6.31 -6.98
C GLU A 2 1.94 4.79 -6.79
N PHE A 3 0.79 4.19 -7.10
CA PHE A 3 0.65 2.74 -7.09
C PHE A 3 -0.36 2.28 -8.14
N SER A 4 -0.26 1.02 -8.54
CA SER A 4 -1.20 0.34 -9.42
C SER A 4 -1.55 -1.01 -8.80
N PRO A 5 -2.85 -1.32 -8.63
CA PRO A 5 -3.28 -2.65 -8.21
C PRO A 5 -3.20 -3.65 -9.37
N ALA A 6 -3.13 -4.93 -9.04
CA ALA A 6 -3.41 -6.04 -9.94
C ALA A 6 -4.41 -6.98 -9.23
N PRO A 7 -5.64 -7.14 -9.76
CA PRO A 7 -6.16 -6.55 -11.01
C PRO A 7 -6.31 -5.01 -10.96
N ASP A 8 -6.50 -4.39 -12.14
CA ASP A 8 -6.59 -2.92 -12.31
C ASP A 8 -7.69 -2.28 -11.44
N GLU A 9 -8.78 -3.01 -11.21
CA GLU A 9 -9.79 -2.67 -10.22
C GLU A 9 -9.49 -3.41 -8.92
N MET A 10 -9.34 -2.69 -7.81
CA MET A 10 -9.11 -3.32 -6.50
C MET A 10 -10.33 -4.18 -6.12
N PRO A 11 -10.14 -5.50 -5.91
CA PRO A 11 -11.25 -6.40 -5.65
C PRO A 11 -11.72 -6.28 -4.19
N LEU A 12 -13.03 -6.38 -3.99
CA LEU A 12 -13.64 -6.42 -2.66
C LEU A 12 -13.46 -7.81 -2.02
N ASN A 13 -12.91 -7.85 -0.82
CA ASN A 13 -12.78 -9.07 0.00
C ASN A 13 -12.05 -10.23 -0.70
N GLU A 14 -11.11 -9.89 -1.59
CA GLU A 14 -10.20 -10.82 -2.23
C GLU A 14 -8.75 -10.35 -2.01
N VAL A 15 -7.81 -11.30 -2.08
CA VAL A 15 -6.38 -10.96 -2.01
C VAL A 15 -5.96 -10.36 -3.34
N PHE A 16 -5.24 -9.25 -3.28
CA PHE A 16 -4.64 -8.62 -4.45
C PHE A 16 -3.21 -8.15 -4.15
N GLU A 17 -2.55 -7.63 -5.17
CA GLU A 17 -1.23 -7.03 -5.06
C GLU A 17 -1.25 -5.60 -5.57
N ILE A 18 -0.30 -4.80 -5.11
CA ILE A 18 -0.05 -3.46 -5.66
C ILE A 18 1.43 -3.32 -6.02
N THR A 19 1.70 -2.71 -7.15
CA THR A 19 3.03 -2.18 -7.47
C THR A 19 3.06 -0.70 -7.12
N SER A 20 4.08 -0.26 -6.39
CA SER A 20 4.22 1.11 -5.90
C SER A 20 5.51 1.77 -6.37
N TRP A 21 5.47 3.07 -6.61
CA TRP A 21 6.60 3.90 -7.01
C TRP A 21 6.75 5.11 -6.07
N VAL A 22 7.93 5.22 -5.47
CA VAL A 22 8.33 6.39 -4.68
C VAL A 22 8.99 7.41 -5.61
N ARG A 23 8.45 8.63 -5.64
CA ARG A 23 9.03 9.73 -6.43
C ARG A 23 10.05 10.49 -5.59
N GLY A 24 11.20 10.81 -6.17
CA GLY A 24 12.27 11.57 -5.51
C GLY A 24 13.64 11.13 -6.01
N THR A 25 14.69 11.73 -5.44
CA THR A 25 16.09 11.36 -5.73
C THR A 25 16.75 10.58 -4.61
N SER A 26 16.14 10.54 -3.42
CA SER A 26 16.66 9.79 -2.28
C SER A 26 16.52 8.28 -2.51
N GLU A 27 17.53 7.52 -2.10
CA GLU A 27 17.47 6.08 -2.12
C GLU A 27 16.50 5.56 -1.05
N VAL A 28 15.60 4.67 -1.46
CA VAL A 28 14.61 4.02 -0.58
C VAL A 28 15.11 2.63 -0.22
N ASP A 29 15.28 2.38 1.07
CA ASP A 29 15.74 1.10 1.61
C ASP A 29 14.61 0.07 1.62
N SER A 30 13.44 0.48 2.12
CA SER A 30 12.26 -0.39 2.20
C SER A 30 10.96 0.40 2.20
N LEU A 31 9.89 -0.30 1.85
CA LEU A 31 8.53 0.21 1.87
C LEU A 31 7.66 -0.77 2.66
N ARG A 32 6.87 -0.28 3.60
CA ARG A 32 5.76 -1.03 4.20
C ARG A 32 4.45 -0.42 3.73
N VAL A 33 3.52 -1.28 3.33
CA VAL A 33 2.18 -0.88 2.94
C VAL A 33 1.19 -1.42 3.98
N ASP A 34 0.23 -0.61 4.35
CA ASP A 34 -0.87 -0.98 5.24
C ASP A 34 -2.15 -0.25 4.79
N ALA A 35 -3.31 -0.64 5.31
CA ALA A 35 -4.54 0.09 5.08
C ALA A 35 -5.49 0.04 6.28
N ALA A 36 -6.24 1.12 6.47
CA ALA A 36 -7.27 1.22 7.49
C ALA A 36 -8.60 1.71 6.93
N MET A 37 -9.66 1.40 7.66
CA MET A 37 -11.02 1.88 7.41
C MET A 37 -11.48 2.71 8.61
N PRO A 38 -11.12 4.01 8.68
CA PRO A 38 -11.31 4.81 9.89
C PRO A 38 -12.76 4.87 10.37
N ALA A 39 -13.72 4.90 9.45
CA ALA A 39 -15.15 4.92 9.76
C ALA A 39 -15.64 3.67 10.51
N HIS A 40 -14.92 2.55 10.42
CA HIS A 40 -15.24 1.28 11.06
C HIS A 40 -14.21 0.86 12.12
N GLY A 41 -13.19 1.69 12.36
CA GLY A 41 -12.22 1.48 13.44
C GLY A 41 -11.36 0.22 13.31
N HIS A 42 -11.12 -0.28 12.09
CA HIS A 42 -10.26 -1.44 11.86
C HIS A 42 -9.26 -1.24 10.72
N GLY A 43 -8.22 -2.08 10.70
CA GLY A 43 -7.23 -2.19 9.64
C GLY A 43 -7.52 -3.33 8.66
N MET A 44 -6.50 -3.70 7.88
CA MET A 44 -6.46 -5.02 7.24
C MET A 44 -6.27 -6.12 8.28
N MET A 45 -6.78 -7.32 7.97
CA MET A 45 -6.55 -8.53 8.78
C MET A 45 -5.37 -9.37 8.27
N THR A 46 -4.72 -8.90 7.21
CA THR A 46 -3.50 -9.48 6.63
C THR A 46 -2.30 -8.61 6.98
N ASP A 47 -1.10 -9.21 6.97
CA ASP A 47 0.17 -8.48 7.05
C ASP A 47 0.85 -8.62 5.67
N PRO A 48 0.66 -7.65 4.75
CA PRO A 48 1.16 -7.77 3.39
C PRO A 48 2.69 -7.69 3.34
N ASN A 49 3.28 -8.46 2.44
CA ASN A 49 4.73 -8.48 2.25
C ASN A 49 5.13 -7.57 1.08
N THR A 50 6.13 -6.72 1.28
CA THR A 50 6.62 -5.80 0.25
C THR A 50 8.06 -6.12 -0.15
N THR A 51 8.31 -6.23 -1.44
CA THR A 51 9.61 -6.56 -2.02
C THR A 51 10.04 -5.50 -3.04
N LYS A 52 11.23 -4.91 -2.85
CA LYS A 52 11.85 -4.00 -3.82
C LYS A 52 12.22 -4.78 -5.09
N GLN A 53 11.77 -4.30 -6.24
CA GLN A 53 11.99 -4.89 -7.56
C GLN A 53 13.26 -4.33 -8.21
N SER A 54 13.75 -5.00 -9.25
CA SER A 54 14.98 -4.59 -9.97
C SER A 54 14.84 -3.28 -10.73
N ASP A 55 13.63 -2.87 -11.08
CA ASP A 55 13.31 -1.58 -11.72
C ASP A 55 13.13 -0.43 -10.72
N GLY A 56 13.31 -0.70 -9.42
CA GLY A 56 13.16 0.27 -8.33
C GLY A 56 11.72 0.43 -7.83
N SER A 57 10.74 -0.26 -8.41
CA SER A 57 9.38 -0.34 -7.86
C SER A 57 9.31 -1.24 -6.62
N PHE A 58 8.17 -1.22 -5.94
CA PHE A 58 7.90 -2.08 -4.79
C PHE A 58 6.64 -2.90 -5.05
N LEU A 59 6.77 -4.22 -5.07
CA LEU A 59 5.63 -5.14 -5.18
C LEU A 59 5.17 -5.52 -3.77
N THR A 60 3.91 -5.23 -3.46
CA THR A 60 3.26 -5.60 -2.21
C THR A 60 2.20 -6.64 -2.47
N THR A 61 2.38 -7.84 -1.91
CA THR A 61 1.46 -8.98 -2.05
C THR A 61 0.72 -9.24 -0.73
N GLY A 62 -0.50 -9.77 -0.81
CA GLY A 62 -1.29 -10.12 0.38
C GLY A 62 -2.16 -8.98 0.90
N MET A 63 -2.41 -7.97 0.06
CA MET A 63 -3.37 -6.90 0.36
C MET A 63 -4.79 -7.47 0.37
N LEU A 64 -5.63 -7.07 1.32
CA LEU A 64 -7.02 -7.47 1.35
C LEU A 64 -7.90 -6.42 2.07
N LEU A 65 -8.91 -5.92 1.35
CA LEU A 65 -9.87 -4.94 1.86
C LEU A 65 -11.24 -5.61 2.02
N HIS A 66 -11.68 -5.82 3.26
CA HIS A 66 -12.83 -6.69 3.57
C HIS A 66 -14.22 -6.06 3.32
N MET A 67 -14.34 -4.74 3.30
CA MET A 67 -15.63 -4.04 3.24
C MET A 67 -15.60 -2.90 2.22
N PRO A 68 -16.70 -2.65 1.48
CA PRO A 68 -16.78 -1.50 0.58
C PRO A 68 -16.82 -0.18 1.36
N GLY A 69 -16.39 0.91 0.73
CA GLY A 69 -16.40 2.27 1.29
C GLY A 69 -15.01 2.88 1.47
N ALA A 70 -14.91 3.85 2.38
CA ALA A 70 -13.72 4.67 2.54
C ALA A 70 -12.60 3.94 3.30
N TRP A 71 -11.50 3.71 2.60
CA TRP A 71 -10.23 3.21 3.10
C TRP A 71 -9.14 4.28 2.98
N GLU A 72 -8.08 4.11 3.74
CA GLU A 72 -6.83 4.85 3.63
C GLU A 72 -5.69 3.85 3.46
N ILE A 73 -4.91 3.97 2.38
CA ILE A 73 -3.70 3.19 2.19
C ILE A 73 -2.52 4.00 2.71
N TYR A 74 -1.71 3.39 3.57
CA TYR A 74 -0.50 3.97 4.15
C TYR A 74 0.73 3.34 3.51
N PHE A 75 1.70 4.19 3.22
CA PHE A 75 2.99 3.83 2.67
C PHE A 75 4.08 4.38 3.61
N ASP A 76 4.65 3.51 4.42
CA ASP A 76 5.78 3.83 5.29
C ASP A 76 7.07 3.61 4.53
N ILE A 77 7.69 4.71 4.10
CA ILE A 77 8.88 4.74 3.27
C ILE A 77 10.08 4.92 4.19
N ARG A 78 11.04 3.99 4.12
CA ARG A 78 12.32 4.11 4.84
C ARG A 78 13.41 4.49 3.85
N TYR A 79 14.11 5.57 4.17
CA TYR A 79 15.29 6.02 3.45
C TYR A 79 16.56 5.73 4.25
N GLU A 80 17.71 5.87 3.60
CA GLU A 80 19.03 5.77 4.24
C GLU A 80 19.10 6.64 5.52
N GLY A 81 19.68 6.10 6.58
CA GLY A 81 19.82 6.79 7.86
C GLY A 81 18.57 6.75 8.75
N ASP A 82 17.70 5.75 8.57
CA ASP A 82 16.49 5.49 9.36
C ASP A 82 15.43 6.61 9.33
N ILE A 83 15.46 7.45 8.30
CA ILE A 83 14.41 8.45 8.07
C ILE A 83 13.16 7.73 7.57
N VAL A 84 12.03 7.93 8.27
CA VAL A 84 10.73 7.39 7.89
C VAL A 84 9.79 8.51 7.47
N GLU A 85 9.23 8.38 6.28
CA GLU A 85 8.14 9.22 5.78
C GLU A 85 6.89 8.36 5.59
N ARG A 86 5.72 8.92 5.89
CA ARG A 86 4.44 8.29 5.57
C ARG A 86 3.73 9.07 4.48
N ALA A 87 3.43 8.39 3.38
CA ALA A 87 2.41 8.84 2.44
C ALA A 87 1.07 8.15 2.74
N GLN A 88 -0.03 8.86 2.53
CA GLN A 88 -1.38 8.38 2.74
C GLN A 88 -2.22 8.68 1.51
N VAL A 89 -2.94 7.67 1.01
CA VAL A 89 -3.83 7.81 -0.15
C VAL A 89 -5.25 7.38 0.24
N PRO A 90 -6.25 8.27 0.16
CA PRO A 90 -7.64 7.87 0.36
C PRO A 90 -8.13 7.05 -0.83
N LEU A 91 -8.95 6.04 -0.54
CA LEU A 91 -9.57 5.16 -1.53
C LEU A 91 -11.04 4.94 -1.17
N ASP A 92 -11.93 4.98 -2.16
CA ASP A 92 -13.31 4.52 -1.99
C ASP A 92 -13.49 3.19 -2.73
N LEU A 93 -13.56 2.09 -1.98
CA LEU A 93 -13.70 0.74 -2.53
C LEU A 93 -15.16 0.49 -2.93
N LYS A 94 -15.37 0.09 -4.19
CA LYS A 94 -16.72 -0.18 -4.71
C LYS A 94 -17.24 -1.55 -4.24
N PRO A 95 -18.57 -1.71 -4.09
CA PRO A 95 -19.21 -2.99 -3.83
C PRO A 95 -19.01 -4.01 -4.94
#